data_AF-A0AAV4G6Z3-F1
#
_entry.id   AF-A0AAV4G6Z3-F1
#
_cell.length_a   1.000
_cell.length_b   1.000
_cell.length_c   1.000
_cell.angle_alpha   90.00
_cell.angle_beta   90.00
_cell.angle_gamma   90.00
#
_symmetry.space_group_name_H-M   'P 1'
#
loop_
_entity.id
_entity.type
_entity.pdbx_description
1 polymer ?
#
loop_
_entity_poly.entity_id
_entity_poly.type
_entity_poly.pdbx_seq_one_letter_code
_entity_poly.pdbx_strand_id
1 'polypeptide(L)'
;MVGLNDSSDAYFFNLLVVVLVVFNAMSTGTFVSVIAGNYEMSIVVASPVILLHMLFSGFLINTKDIPDYLQWTKEISFMKNGYQLLMVNQWRDFDTIPCPGAEDIPTNMSIQERCAQLACPYSSGDAILAYTSMKDERSEDVLQMSLLGGGFYLMALVGLMIRTRLSRE
;
A
#
# COMPACT_ATOMS: atom_id res chain seq x y z
N MET A 1 20.83 2.47 3.09
CA MET A 1 19.43 2.24 2.65
C MET A 1 19.19 0.74 2.62
N VAL A 2 17.96 0.28 2.86
CA VAL A 2 17.59 -1.13 3.18
C VAL A 2 17.79 -2.12 2.01
N GLY A 3 18.46 -1.72 0.92
CA GLY A 3 18.72 -2.59 -0.24
C GLY A 3 17.53 -2.75 -1.20
N LEU A 4 16.70 -1.71 -1.33
CA LEU A 4 15.61 -1.66 -2.32
C LEU A 4 16.17 -1.41 -3.74
N ASN A 5 15.30 -1.44 -4.76
CA ASN A 5 15.66 -1.20 -6.16
C ASN A 5 16.57 0.05 -6.30
N ASP A 6 17.75 -0.12 -6.91
CA ASP A 6 18.81 0.89 -7.01
C ASP A 6 18.56 1.91 -8.14
N SER A 7 17.51 1.72 -8.94
CA SER A 7 17.10 2.69 -9.94
C SER A 7 16.66 4.01 -9.28
N SER A 8 17.19 5.12 -9.78
CA SER A 8 16.85 6.46 -9.28
C SER A 8 15.38 6.80 -9.46
N ASP A 9 14.77 6.35 -10.58
CA ASP A 9 13.33 6.49 -10.84
C ASP A 9 12.51 5.77 -9.76
N ALA A 10 12.86 4.51 -9.47
CA ALA A 10 12.20 3.71 -8.45
C ALA A 10 12.33 4.32 -7.05
N TYR A 11 13.46 4.97 -6.75
CA TYR A 11 13.63 5.70 -5.48
C TYR A 11 12.68 6.90 -5.37
N PHE A 12 12.62 7.77 -6.38
CA PHE A 12 11.73 8.94 -6.35
C PHE A 12 10.26 8.53 -6.37
N PHE A 13 9.91 7.48 -7.10
CA PHE A 13 8.56 6.94 -7.09
C PHE A 13 8.18 6.38 -5.71
N ASN A 14 9.07 5.62 -5.07
CA ASN A 14 8.86 5.15 -3.70
C ASN A 14 8.64 6.32 -2.73
N LEU A 15 9.48 7.37 -2.82
CA LEU A 15 9.32 8.57 -2.00
C LEU A 15 7.94 9.23 -2.23
N LEU A 16 7.51 9.35 -3.48
CA LEU A 16 6.21 9.90 -3.84
C LEU A 16 5.06 9.07 -3.24
N VAL A 17 5.14 7.74 -3.32
CA VAL A 17 4.13 6.84 -2.75
C VAL A 17 4.06 7.00 -1.23
N VAL A 18 5.21 7.05 -0.54
CA VAL A 18 5.25 7.27 0.91
C VAL A 18 4.62 8.62 1.28
N VAL A 19 4.94 9.69 0.55
CA VAL A 19 4.32 11.01 0.78
C VAL A 19 2.80 10.96 0.59
N LEU A 20 2.31 10.27 -0.44
CA LEU A 20 0.87 10.09 -0.68
C LEU A 20 0.19 9.29 0.45
N VAL A 21 0.82 8.23 0.95
CA VAL A 21 0.31 7.46 2.10
C VAL A 21 0.20 8.34 3.34
N VAL A 22 1.24 9.11 3.65
CA VAL A 22 1.24 10.02 4.81
C VAL A 22 0.17 11.11 4.63
N PHE A 23 0.03 11.68 3.43
CA PHE A 23 -1.02 12.67 3.14
C PHE A 23 -2.43 12.10 3.37
N ASN A 24 -2.69 10.87 2.92
CA ASN A 24 -3.96 10.17 3.15
C ASN A 24 -4.19 9.88 4.64
N ALA A 25 -3.16 9.43 5.35
CA ALA A 25 -3.23 9.17 6.79
C ALA A 25 -3.54 10.46 7.58
N MET A 26 -2.87 11.57 7.26
CA MET A 26 -3.13 12.88 7.88
C MET A 26 -4.55 13.37 7.60
N SER A 27 -5.02 13.24 6.35
CA SER A 27 -6.37 13.66 5.95
C SER A 27 -7.44 12.85 6.67
N THR A 28 -7.27 11.53 6.76
CA THR A 28 -8.17 10.62 7.48
C THR A 28 -8.16 10.90 8.98
N GLY A 29 -6.99 11.11 9.58
CA GLY A 29 -6.87 11.42 11.01
C GLY A 29 -7.51 12.77 11.36
N THR A 30 -7.37 13.76 10.48
CA THR A 30 -8.04 15.07 10.65
C THR A 30 -9.55 14.91 10.55
N PHE A 31 -10.05 14.15 9.57
CA PHE A 31 -11.48 13.85 9.43
C PHE A 31 -12.05 13.15 10.67
N VAL A 32 -11.38 12.13 11.20
CA VAL A 32 -11.78 11.45 12.44
C VAL A 32 -11.82 12.42 13.62
N SER A 33 -10.84 13.31 13.73
CA SER A 33 -10.79 14.34 14.80
C SER A 33 -11.97 15.32 14.71
N VAL A 34 -12.43 15.64 13.50
CA VAL A 34 -13.58 16.53 13.27
C VAL A 34 -14.90 15.82 13.55
N ILE A 35 -14.98 14.49 13.45
CA ILE A 35 -16.18 13.74 13.82
C ILE A 35 -16.21 13.51 15.33
N ALA A 36 -15.06 13.18 15.93
CA ALA A 36 -14.96 12.95 17.35
C ALA A 36 -15.30 14.23 18.15
N GLY A 37 -16.00 14.06 19.26
CA GLY A 37 -16.37 15.17 20.15
C GLY A 37 -15.23 15.63 21.06
N ASN A 38 -14.20 14.80 21.24
CA ASN A 38 -13.05 15.09 22.08
C ASN A 38 -11.80 14.32 21.60
N TYR A 39 -10.64 14.68 22.16
CA TYR A 39 -9.35 14.09 21.80
C TYR A 39 -9.27 12.58 22.13
N GLU A 40 -9.76 12.18 23.31
CA GLU A 40 -9.71 10.78 23.74
C GLU A 40 -10.51 9.86 22.81
N MET A 41 -11.73 10.25 22.42
CA MET A 41 -12.53 9.50 21.46
C MET A 41 -11.90 9.48 20.07
N SER A 42 -11.21 10.54 19.67
CA SER A 42 -10.51 10.57 18.37
C SER A 42 -9.46 9.46 18.27
N ILE A 43 -8.67 9.25 19.32
CA ILE A 43 -7.64 8.19 19.36
C ILE A 43 -8.28 6.80 19.36
N VAL A 44 -9.33 6.62 20.17
CA VAL A 44 -10.06 5.36 20.28
C VAL A 44 -10.67 4.96 18.94
N VAL A 45 -11.15 5.92 18.15
CA VAL A 45 -11.74 5.68 16.81
C VAL A 45 -10.65 5.56 15.73
N ALA A 46 -9.58 6.34 15.78
CA ALA A 46 -8.51 6.30 14.78
C ALA A 46 -7.81 4.93 14.71
N SER A 47 -7.60 4.30 15.87
CA SER A 47 -6.91 3.01 15.97
C SER A 47 -7.58 1.89 15.15
N PRO A 48 -8.87 1.56 15.32
CA PRO A 48 -9.55 0.57 14.50
C PRO A 48 -9.67 1.00 13.04
N VAL A 49 -9.80 2.30 12.75
CA VAL A 49 -9.84 2.79 11.35
C VAL A 49 -8.54 2.46 10.61
N ILE A 50 -7.39 2.75 11.21
CA ILE A 50 -6.08 2.41 10.62
C ILE A 50 -5.91 0.90 10.50
N LEU A 51 -6.32 0.15 11.53
CA LEU A 51 -6.25 -1.32 11.50
C LEU A 51 -7.09 -1.91 10.35
N LEU A 52 -8.30 -1.40 10.12
CA LEU A 52 -9.13 -1.83 9.00
C LEU A 52 -8.45 -1.56 7.66
N HIS A 53 -7.82 -0.39 7.50
CA HIS A 53 -7.06 -0.09 6.29
C HIS A 53 -5.88 -1.04 6.10
N MET A 54 -5.14 -1.36 7.17
CA MET A 54 -4.05 -2.34 7.14
C MET A 54 -4.53 -3.76 6.85
N LEU A 55 -5.67 -4.18 7.39
CA LEU A 55 -6.23 -5.51 7.19
C LEU A 55 -6.52 -5.77 5.71
N PHE A 56 -7.12 -4.79 5.04
CA PHE A 56 -7.45 -4.87 3.61
C PHE A 56 -6.29 -4.45 2.69
N SER A 57 -5.09 -4.20 3.23
CA SER A 57 -3.93 -3.72 2.44
C SER A 57 -3.37 -4.73 1.44
N GLY A 58 -3.76 -6.01 1.52
CA GLY A 58 -3.14 -7.08 0.76
C GLY A 58 -1.91 -7.70 1.43
N PHE A 59 -1.42 -7.11 2.54
CA PHE A 59 -0.30 -7.64 3.32
C PHE A 59 -0.74 -8.77 4.27
N LEU A 60 -1.84 -8.59 5.00
CA LEU A 60 -2.33 -9.56 5.99
C LEU A 60 -3.26 -10.61 5.37
N ILE A 61 -4.09 -10.20 4.40
CA ILE A 61 -5.04 -11.06 3.70
C ILE A 61 -4.83 -10.85 2.21
N ASN A 62 -4.76 -11.94 1.45
CA ASN A 62 -4.60 -11.86 0.01
C ASN A 62 -5.84 -11.19 -0.61
N THR A 63 -5.63 -10.29 -1.56
CA THR A 63 -6.73 -9.51 -2.14
C THR A 63 -7.74 -10.35 -2.92
N LYS A 64 -7.38 -11.59 -3.29
CA LYS A 64 -8.28 -12.57 -3.95
C LYS A 64 -9.22 -13.29 -2.99
N ASP A 65 -8.87 -13.36 -1.71
CA ASP A 65 -9.66 -14.09 -0.71
C ASP A 65 -10.73 -13.18 -0.07
N ILE A 66 -10.79 -11.91 -0.47
CA ILE A 66 -11.76 -10.94 0.02
C ILE A 66 -13.10 -11.19 -0.71
N PRO A 67 -14.19 -11.47 0.00
CA PRO A 67 -15.49 -11.74 -0.62
C PRO A 67 -16.08 -10.49 -1.28
N ASP A 68 -16.91 -10.69 -2.31
CA ASP A 68 -17.42 -9.62 -3.19
C ASP A 68 -18.12 -8.47 -2.44
N TYR A 69 -18.81 -8.77 -1.35
CA TYR A 69 -19.50 -7.77 -0.54
C TYR A 69 -18.55 -6.84 0.25
N LEU A 70 -17.25 -7.14 0.34
CA LEU A 70 -16.21 -6.29 0.95
C LEU A 70 -15.28 -5.65 -0.09
N GLN A 71 -15.51 -5.81 -1.40
CA GLN A 71 -14.64 -5.20 -2.40
C GLN A 71 -14.58 -3.66 -2.27
N TRP A 72 -15.67 -3.03 -1.84
CA TRP A 72 -15.68 -1.58 -1.61
C TRP A 72 -14.73 -1.13 -0.50
N THR A 73 -14.47 -1.95 0.53
CA THR A 73 -13.52 -1.58 1.60
C THR A 73 -12.07 -1.62 1.12
N LYS A 74 -11.78 -2.54 0.19
CA LYS A 74 -10.49 -2.62 -0.50
C LYS A 74 -10.23 -1.35 -1.31
N GLU A 75 -11.22 -0.87 -2.06
CA GLU A 75 -11.05 0.35 -2.88
C GLU A 75 -10.95 1.64 -2.05
N ILE A 76 -11.52 1.67 -0.85
CA ILE A 76 -11.37 2.83 0.05
C ILE A 76 -10.01 2.81 0.78
N SER A 77 -9.32 1.67 0.82
CA SER A 77 -8.09 1.53 1.59
C SER A 77 -6.88 2.16 0.88
N PHE A 78 -6.46 3.35 1.34
CA PHE A 78 -5.20 3.95 0.89
C PHE A 78 -3.96 3.10 1.22
N MET A 79 -4.04 2.24 2.24
CA MET A 79 -2.95 1.30 2.56
C MET A 79 -2.83 0.17 1.53
N LYS A 80 -3.95 -0.27 0.93
CA LYS A 80 -3.94 -1.26 -0.16
C LYS A 80 -3.25 -0.70 -1.40
N ASN A 81 -3.68 0.49 -1.84
CA ASN A 81 -3.07 1.14 -3.00
C ASN A 81 -1.60 1.48 -2.75
N GLY A 82 -1.26 1.98 -1.55
CA GLY A 82 0.12 2.25 -1.16
C GLY A 82 1.00 1.00 -1.18
N TYR A 83 0.53 -0.12 -0.62
CA TYR A 83 1.28 -1.37 -0.61
C TYR A 83 1.46 -1.96 -2.01
N GLN A 84 0.41 -1.92 -2.84
CA GLN A 84 0.46 -2.35 -4.24
C GLN A 84 1.48 -1.53 -5.04
N LEU A 85 1.45 -0.19 -4.93
CA LEU A 85 2.41 0.70 -5.59
C LEU A 85 3.86 0.41 -5.17
N LEU A 86 4.11 0.20 -3.88
CA LEU A 86 5.44 -0.12 -3.38
C LEU A 86 5.93 -1.49 -3.88
N MET A 87 5.06 -2.49 -3.90
CA MET A 87 5.41 -3.83 -4.38
C MET A 87 5.73 -3.84 -5.87
N VAL A 88 4.87 -3.21 -6.68
CA VAL A 88 5.09 -3.11 -8.12
C VAL A 88 6.33 -2.27 -8.43
N ASN A 89 6.61 -1.20 -7.67
CA ASN A 89 7.82 -0.41 -7.85
C ASN A 89 9.10 -1.19 -7.49
N GLN A 90 9.02 -2.07 -6.50
CA GLN A 90 10.15 -2.88 -6.08
C GLN A 90 10.43 -4.05 -7.03
N TRP A 91 9.40 -4.72 -7.55
CA TRP A 91 9.58 -6.04 -8.20
C TRP A 91 9.40 -6.05 -9.71
N ARG A 92 8.82 -5.02 -10.34
CA ARG A 92 8.53 -5.01 -11.79
C ARG A 92 9.75 -5.23 -12.67
N ASP A 93 10.90 -4.69 -12.28
CA ASP A 93 12.11 -4.69 -13.12
C ASP A 93 13.08 -5.85 -12.77
N PHE A 94 12.63 -6.83 -11.98
CA PHE A 94 13.44 -7.96 -11.55
C PHE A 94 13.08 -9.23 -12.31
N ASP A 95 13.71 -9.44 -13.47
CA ASP A 95 13.54 -10.66 -14.28
C ASP A 95 14.11 -11.90 -13.58
N THR A 96 15.16 -11.73 -12.77
CA THR A 96 15.82 -12.84 -12.07
C THR A 96 16.23 -12.42 -10.67
N ILE A 97 15.80 -13.18 -9.68
CA ILE A 97 16.16 -12.99 -8.27
C ILE A 97 17.23 -14.04 -7.91
N PRO A 98 18.40 -13.63 -7.40
CA PRO A 98 19.43 -14.57 -7.01
C PRO A 98 18.93 -15.46 -5.85
N CYS A 99 18.95 -16.77 -6.09
CA CYS A 99 18.59 -17.78 -5.11
C CYS A 99 19.80 -18.08 -4.21
N PRO A 100 19.71 -17.88 -2.87
CA PRO A 100 20.82 -18.20 -1.96
C PRO A 100 21.17 -19.69 -2.05
N GLY A 101 22.45 -20.01 -2.28
CA GLY A 101 22.90 -21.40 -2.49
C GLY A 101 22.79 -21.89 -3.94
N ALA A 102 22.29 -21.06 -4.87
CA ALA A 102 22.38 -21.40 -6.29
C ALA A 102 23.84 -21.55 -6.71
N GLU A 103 24.75 -20.73 -6.16
CA GLU A 103 26.20 -20.69 -6.44
C GLU A 103 26.89 -22.07 -6.32
N ASP A 104 26.41 -22.94 -5.43
CA ASP A 104 26.95 -24.29 -5.21
C ASP A 104 26.51 -25.31 -6.28
N ILE A 105 25.59 -24.94 -7.17
CA ILE A 105 25.09 -25.79 -8.26
C ILE A 105 25.89 -25.53 -9.54
N PRO A 106 26.37 -26.58 -10.25
CA PRO A 106 27.17 -26.46 -11.46
C PRO A 106 26.49 -25.62 -12.55
N THR A 107 27.25 -24.74 -13.21
CA THR A 107 26.83 -23.73 -14.19
C THR A 107 26.33 -24.28 -15.54
N ASN A 108 26.13 -25.59 -15.65
CA ASN A 108 25.61 -26.23 -16.86
C ASN A 108 24.07 -26.10 -16.97
N MET A 109 23.45 -25.29 -16.09
CA MET A 109 22.01 -25.03 -15.99
C MET A 109 21.75 -23.52 -15.82
N SER A 110 20.64 -23.03 -16.36
CA SER A 110 20.17 -21.65 -16.19
C SER A 110 19.81 -21.34 -14.72
N ILE A 111 19.79 -20.06 -14.36
CA ILE A 111 19.45 -19.63 -12.98
C ILE A 111 18.04 -20.11 -12.58
N GLN A 112 17.10 -20.15 -13.53
CA GLN A 112 15.74 -20.66 -13.34
C GLN A 112 15.71 -22.14 -12.92
N GLU A 113 16.54 -22.98 -13.56
CA GLU A 113 16.65 -24.41 -13.27
C GLU A 113 17.33 -24.67 -11.92
N ARG A 114 18.31 -23.83 -11.56
CA ARG A 114 18.99 -23.85 -10.25
C ARG A 114 18.02 -23.52 -9.11
N CYS A 115 17.20 -22.50 -9.28
CA CYS A 115 16.16 -22.13 -8.31
C CYS A 115 15.09 -23.22 -8.15
N ALA A 116 14.78 -23.98 -9.21
CA ALA A 116 13.85 -25.12 -9.14
C ALA A 116 14.40 -26.30 -8.31
N GLN A 117 15.72 -26.55 -8.34
CA GLN A 117 16.37 -27.58 -7.50
C GLN A 117 16.43 -27.20 -6.01
N LEU A 118 16.58 -25.92 -5.69
CA LEU A 118 16.67 -25.43 -4.31
C LEU A 118 15.31 -25.19 -3.63
N ALA A 119 14.20 -25.54 -4.30
CA ALA A 119 12.85 -25.24 -3.84
C ALA A 119 12.66 -23.75 -3.48
N CYS A 120 13.28 -22.86 -4.25
CA CYS A 120 13.09 -21.43 -4.05
C CYS A 120 11.64 -21.06 -4.40
N PRO A 121 10.93 -20.32 -3.53
CA PRO A 121 9.52 -20.02 -3.75
C PRO A 121 9.30 -19.07 -4.93
N TYR A 122 10.28 -18.20 -5.25
CA TYR A 122 10.18 -17.22 -6.33
C TYR A 122 11.54 -17.06 -7.04
N SER A 123 11.53 -17.03 -8.38
CA SER A 123 12.71 -16.81 -9.21
C SER A 123 12.70 -15.47 -9.96
N SER A 124 11.56 -14.77 -9.97
CA SER A 124 11.37 -13.46 -10.61
C SER A 124 10.44 -12.58 -9.79
N GLY A 125 10.51 -11.26 -10.02
CA GLY A 125 9.63 -10.29 -9.39
C GLY A 125 8.16 -10.48 -9.79
N ASP A 126 7.89 -10.86 -11.04
CA ASP A 126 6.54 -11.19 -11.50
C ASP A 126 5.91 -12.35 -10.73
N ALA A 127 6.70 -13.36 -10.36
CA ALA A 127 6.21 -14.48 -9.53
C ALA A 127 5.75 -13.99 -8.15
N ILE A 128 6.44 -12.99 -7.58
CA ILE A 128 6.07 -12.37 -6.30
C ILE A 128 4.79 -11.54 -6.45
N LEU A 129 4.68 -10.74 -7.52
CA LEU A 129 3.48 -9.94 -7.79
C LEU A 129 2.25 -10.83 -8.05
N ALA A 130 2.42 -11.95 -8.76
CA ALA A 130 1.35 -12.92 -9.00
C ALA A 130 0.88 -13.61 -7.71
N TYR A 131 1.82 -13.97 -6.82
CA TYR A 131 1.53 -14.58 -5.52
C TYR A 131 0.79 -13.62 -4.57
N THR A 132 1.28 -12.37 -4.50
CA THR A 132 0.66 -11.31 -3.69
C THR A 132 -0.63 -10.76 -4.31
N SER A 133 -0.98 -11.21 -5.53
CA SER A 133 -2.16 -10.76 -6.28
C SER A 133 -2.16 -9.25 -6.55
N MET A 134 -0.97 -8.69 -6.75
CA MET A 134 -0.76 -7.28 -7.04
C MET A 134 -0.72 -7.06 -8.54
N LYS A 135 -1.44 -6.04 -9.03
CA LYS A 135 -1.46 -5.67 -10.45
C LYS A 135 -0.64 -4.41 -10.69
N ASP A 136 -0.05 -4.29 -11.87
CA ASP A 136 0.68 -3.09 -12.30
C ASP A 136 -0.29 -2.00 -12.80
N GLU A 137 -1.08 -1.44 -11.88
CA GLU A 137 -2.08 -0.39 -12.14
C GLU A 137 -1.66 0.96 -11.52
N ARG A 138 -0.36 1.31 -11.65
CA ARG A 138 0.26 2.44 -10.93
C ARG A 138 -0.49 3.77 -11.04
N SER A 139 -0.95 4.11 -12.24
CA SER A 139 -1.60 5.40 -12.48
C SER A 139 -2.98 5.50 -11.83
N GLU A 140 -3.73 4.39 -11.82
CA GLU A 140 -5.06 4.31 -11.23
C GLU A 140 -4.98 4.36 -9.71
N ASP A 141 -4.05 3.59 -9.12
CA ASP A 141 -3.81 3.59 -7.67
C ASP A 141 -3.40 4.99 -7.16
N VAL A 142 -2.49 5.69 -7.87
CA VAL A 142 -2.07 7.06 -7.52
C VAL A 142 -3.21 8.06 -7.63
N LEU A 143 -4.03 7.95 -8.68
CA LEU A 143 -5.19 8.82 -8.87
C LEU A 143 -6.21 8.63 -7.74
N GLN A 144 -6.52 7.37 -7.42
CA GLN A 144 -7.46 7.00 -6.36
C GLN A 144 -7.00 7.48 -4.99
N MET A 145 -5.72 7.31 -4.66
CA MET A 145 -5.14 7.85 -3.42
C MET A 145 -5.21 9.39 -3.36
N SER A 146 -5.00 10.05 -4.49
CA SER A 146 -5.05 11.52 -4.55
C SER A 146 -6.47 12.05 -4.34
N LEU A 147 -7.46 11.40 -4.97
CA LEU A 147 -8.88 11.73 -4.82
C LEU A 147 -9.39 11.44 -3.41
N LEU A 148 -9.03 10.29 -2.84
CA LEU A 148 -9.45 9.89 -1.50
C LEU A 148 -8.87 10.80 -0.41
N GLY A 149 -7.56 11.09 -0.48
CA GLY A 149 -6.89 12.00 0.43
C GLY A 149 -7.46 13.42 0.35
N GLY A 150 -7.61 13.95 -0.87
CA GLY A 150 -8.24 15.26 -1.10
C GLY A 150 -9.69 15.31 -0.60
N GLY A 151 -10.46 14.25 -0.85
CA GLY A 151 -11.85 14.12 -0.38
C GLY A 151 -11.95 14.16 1.14
N PHE A 152 -11.17 13.36 1.86
CA PHE A 152 -11.15 13.38 3.33
C PHE A 152 -10.73 14.73 3.89
N TYR A 153 -9.75 15.37 3.26
CA TYR A 153 -9.30 16.69 3.68
C TYR A 153 -10.39 17.77 3.50
N LEU A 154 -11.07 17.78 2.35
CA LEU A 154 -12.18 18.69 2.10
C LEU A 154 -13.35 18.45 3.06
N MET A 155 -13.72 17.20 3.30
CA MET A 155 -14.76 16.86 4.28
C MET A 155 -14.40 17.33 5.69
N ALA A 156 -13.14 17.18 6.09
CA ALA A 156 -12.65 17.68 7.37
C ALA A 156 -12.73 19.22 7.46
N LEU A 157 -12.33 19.94 6.40
CA LEU A 157 -12.43 21.40 6.34
C LEU A 157 -13.88 21.88 6.44
N VAL A 158 -14.80 21.24 5.71
CA VAL A 158 -16.24 21.55 5.78
C VAL A 158 -16.78 21.30 7.19
N GLY A 159 -16.43 20.16 7.80
CA GLY A 159 -16.85 19.85 9.17
C GLY A 159 -16.31 20.84 10.20
N LEU A 160 -15.06 21.30 10.04
CA LEU A 160 -14.49 22.37 10.87
C LEU A 160 -15.24 23.68 10.69
N MET A 161 -15.51 24.10 9.45
CA MET A 161 -16.26 25.32 9.17
C MET A 161 -17.65 25.30 9.81
N ILE A 162 -18.35 24.16 9.75
CA ILE A 162 -19.67 24.00 10.38
C ILE A 162 -19.56 24.11 11.91
N ARG A 163 -18.62 23.40 12.54
CA ARG A 163 -18.39 23.46 13.99
C ARG A 163 -18.03 24.87 14.46
N THR A 164 -17.18 25.59 13.71
CA THR A 164 -16.82 26.98 14.02
C THR A 164 -18.01 27.92 13.93
N ARG A 165 -18.93 27.71 12.98
CA ARG A 165 -20.16 28.51 12.88
C ARG A 165 -21.10 28.24 14.05
N LEU A 166 -21.34 26.97 14.39
CA LEU A 166 -22.21 26.58 15.51
C LEU A 166 -21.68 27.04 16.87
N SER A 167 -20.37 27.18 17.05
CA SER A 167 -19.79 27.69 18.30
C SER A 167 -19.93 29.21 18.48
N ARG A 168 -20.32 29.96 17.43
CA ARG A 168 -20.50 31.42 17.50
C ARG A 168 -21.94 31.84 17.78
N GLU A 169 -22.89 30.91 17.70
CA GLU A 169 -24.31 31.09 18.06
C GLU A 169 -24.54 30.68 19.52
#